data_AF-A0A7Z0D7C7-F1
#
_entry.id   AF-A0A7Z0D7C7-F1
#
_cell.length_a   1.000
_cell.length_b   1.000
_cell.length_c   1.000
_cell.angle_alpha   90.00
_cell.angle_beta   90.00
_cell.angle_gamma   90.00
#
_symmetry.space_group_name_H-M   'P 1'
#
loop_
_entity.id
_entity.type
_entity.pdbx_description
1 polymer ?
#
loop_
_entity_poly.entity_id
_entity_poly.type
_entity_poly.pdbx_seq_one_letter_code
_entity_poly.pdbx_strand_id
1 'polypeptide(L)'
;MSRCRRSRPAVDVPAEPPALSEGIVGTLRQTLPGLARAASDRRYDAGQARLDMCLAFLDKVVVASTDRGIDPALPALVRAASARAADTLPGDTDWACVFEGLLPRG
;
A
#
# COMPACT_ATOMS: atom_id res chain seq x y z
N MET A 1 -32.31 -30.41 -36.92
CA MET A 1 -31.99 -29.62 -35.69
C MET A 1 -30.49 -29.72 -35.43
N SER A 2 -29.69 -28.80 -35.99
CA SER A 2 -28.22 -28.81 -35.88
C SER A 2 -27.77 -27.83 -34.79
N ARG A 3 -27.09 -28.31 -33.74
CA ARG A 3 -26.50 -27.46 -32.71
C ARG A 3 -25.16 -26.91 -33.19
N CYS A 4 -25.11 -25.60 -33.38
CA CYS A 4 -23.90 -24.82 -33.63
C CYS A 4 -23.03 -24.82 -32.35
N ARG A 5 -21.90 -25.52 -32.38
CA ARG A 5 -20.92 -25.55 -31.29
C ARG A 5 -20.04 -24.29 -31.42
N ARG A 6 -20.37 -23.22 -30.69
CA ARG A 6 -19.50 -22.03 -30.61
C ARG A 6 -18.28 -22.38 -29.76
N SER A 7 -17.12 -22.47 -30.40
CA SER A 7 -15.82 -22.52 -29.73
C SER A 7 -15.60 -21.23 -28.95
N ARG A 8 -15.38 -21.32 -27.64
CA ARG A 8 -14.90 -20.18 -26.83
C ARG A 8 -13.46 -19.86 -27.26
N PRO A 9 -13.08 -18.59 -27.47
CA PRO A 9 -11.68 -18.24 -27.65
C PRO A 9 -10.93 -18.59 -26.36
N ALA A 10 -9.77 -19.23 -26.51
CA ALA A 10 -8.83 -19.42 -25.41
C ALA A 10 -8.43 -18.04 -24.90
N VAL A 11 -8.70 -17.76 -23.63
CA VAL A 11 -8.06 -16.64 -22.94
C VAL A 11 -6.64 -17.10 -22.72
N ASP A 12 -5.69 -16.52 -23.45
CA ASP A 12 -4.27 -16.66 -23.13
C ASP A 12 -4.06 -16.09 -21.74
N VAL A 13 -3.96 -16.98 -20.75
CA VAL A 13 -3.49 -16.63 -19.42
C VAL A 13 -1.97 -16.47 -19.56
N PRO A 14 -1.41 -15.27 -19.32
CA PRO A 14 0.03 -15.10 -19.41
C PRO A 14 0.75 -16.05 -18.44
N ALA A 15 1.96 -16.44 -18.85
CA ALA A 15 2.86 -17.34 -18.13
C ALA A 15 3.06 -16.94 -16.66
N GLU A 16 3.44 -17.93 -15.84
CA GLU A 16 3.57 -17.86 -14.38
C GLU A 16 4.02 -16.48 -13.88
N PRO A 17 3.35 -15.94 -12.84
CA PRO A 17 3.75 -14.66 -12.27
C PRO A 17 5.22 -14.74 -11.84
N PRO A 18 5.99 -13.64 -11.99
CA PRO A 18 7.39 -13.62 -11.60
C PRO A 18 7.52 -14.08 -10.15
N ALA A 19 8.64 -14.72 -9.83
CA ALA A 19 8.91 -15.14 -8.45
C ALA A 19 8.65 -13.95 -7.52
N LEU A 20 8.06 -14.21 -6.34
CA LEU A 20 7.65 -13.16 -5.39
C LEU A 20 8.77 -12.12 -5.14
N SER A 21 10.03 -12.59 -5.11
CA SER A 21 11.23 -11.75 -4.99
C SER A 21 11.41 -10.78 -6.16
N GLU A 22 11.23 -11.23 -7.40
CA GLU A 22 11.32 -10.39 -8.60
C GLU A 22 10.17 -9.37 -8.64
N GLY A 23 8.97 -9.79 -8.23
CA GLY A 23 7.83 -8.89 -8.07
C GLY A 23 8.10 -7.78 -7.06
N ILE A 24 8.56 -8.12 -5.86
CA ILE A 24 8.91 -7.15 -4.80
C ILE A 24 10.01 -6.20 -5.27
N VAL A 25 11.09 -6.72 -5.87
CA VAL A 25 12.19 -5.89 -6.38
C VAL A 25 11.71 -4.98 -7.51
N GLY A 26 10.85 -5.46 -8.39
CA GLY A 26 10.21 -4.67 -9.45
C GLY A 26 9.40 -3.50 -8.89
N THR A 27 8.52 -3.78 -7.92
CA THR A 27 7.73 -2.75 -7.23
C THR A 27 8.63 -1.74 -6.53
N LEU A 28 9.62 -2.18 -5.77
CA LEU A 28 10.55 -1.29 -5.05
C LEU A 28 11.34 -0.40 -6.02
N ARG A 29 11.84 -0.94 -7.13
CA ARG A 29 12.54 -0.14 -8.15
C ARG A 29 11.66 0.95 -8.75
N GLN A 30 10.37 0.69 -8.89
CA GLN A 30 9.41 1.64 -9.44
C GLN A 30 9.00 2.72 -8.41
N THR A 31 8.82 2.34 -7.13
CA THR A 31 8.26 3.25 -6.12
C THR A 31 9.31 4.02 -5.32
N LEU A 32 10.50 3.45 -5.09
CA LEU A 32 11.54 4.05 -4.24
C LEU A 32 12.02 5.43 -4.71
N PRO A 33 12.27 5.68 -6.02
CA PRO A 33 12.70 7.01 -6.46
C PRO A 33 11.66 8.10 -6.15
N GLY A 34 10.38 7.79 -6.31
CA GLY A 34 9.28 8.71 -5.99
C GLY A 34 9.21 9.00 -4.49
N LEU A 35 9.30 7.96 -3.66
CA LEU A 35 9.30 8.09 -2.19
C LEU A 35 10.51 8.88 -1.68
N ALA A 36 11.71 8.57 -2.18
CA ALA A 36 12.93 9.28 -1.79
C ALA A 36 12.86 10.77 -2.16
N ARG A 37 12.31 11.08 -3.33
CA ARG A 37 12.10 12.47 -3.76
C ARG A 37 11.06 13.17 -2.90
N ALA A 38 9.91 12.57 -2.64
CA ALA A 38 8.88 13.13 -1.78
C ALA A 38 9.42 13.45 -0.37
N ALA A 39 10.21 12.54 0.20
CA ALA A 39 10.88 12.74 1.49
C ALA A 39 11.94 13.85 1.45
N SER A 40 12.73 13.93 0.37
CA SER A 40 13.76 14.97 0.23
C SER A 40 13.17 16.36 0.01
N ASP A 41 12.16 16.45 -0.84
CA ASP A 41 11.47 17.70 -1.17
C ASP A 41 10.45 18.11 -0.09
N ARG A 42 10.14 17.19 0.84
CA ARG A 42 9.07 17.30 1.86
C ARG A 42 7.72 17.69 1.25
N ARG A 43 7.40 17.09 0.10
CA ARG A 43 6.16 17.31 -0.66
C ARG A 43 5.43 15.98 -0.82
N TYR A 44 4.16 15.96 -0.39
CA TYR A 44 3.33 14.76 -0.28
C TYR A 44 1.98 14.93 -1.00
N ASP A 45 1.94 15.78 -2.01
CA ASP A 45 0.74 16.18 -2.76
C ASP A 45 0.42 15.27 -3.95
N ALA A 46 1.39 14.50 -4.46
CA ALA A 46 1.28 13.71 -5.68
C ALA A 46 1.05 12.20 -5.44
N GLY A 47 0.48 11.84 -4.30
CA GLY A 47 0.47 10.48 -3.80
C GLY A 47 -0.46 9.49 -4.50
N GLN A 48 0.02 8.27 -4.73
CA GLN A 48 -0.86 7.14 -5.07
C GLN A 48 -1.41 6.43 -3.82
N ALA A 49 -0.82 6.69 -2.65
CA ALA A 49 -1.19 6.08 -1.38
C ALA A 49 -1.82 7.12 -0.46
N ARG A 50 -3.11 7.44 -0.64
CA ARG A 50 -3.78 8.44 0.18
C ARG A 50 -3.82 8.04 1.66
N LEU A 51 -3.52 9.00 2.53
CA LEU A 51 -3.45 8.82 3.98
C LEU A 51 -4.75 8.26 4.57
N ASP A 52 -5.91 8.77 4.13
CA ASP A 52 -7.22 8.30 4.58
C ASP A 52 -7.48 6.83 4.22
N MET A 53 -7.17 6.44 2.99
CA MET A 53 -7.29 5.07 2.50
C MET A 53 -6.34 4.13 3.24
N CYS A 54 -5.10 4.54 3.43
CA CYS A 54 -4.11 3.77 4.17
C CYS A 54 -4.53 3.57 5.63
N LEU A 55 -5.10 4.60 6.27
CA LEU A 55 -5.60 4.49 7.65
C LEU A 55 -6.77 3.50 7.75
N ALA A 56 -7.74 3.59 6.84
CA ALA A 56 -8.86 2.66 6.79
C ALA A 56 -8.40 1.21 6.54
N PHE A 57 -7.39 1.01 5.68
CA PHE A 57 -6.77 -0.29 5.44
C PHE A 57 -6.11 -0.82 6.72
N LEU A 58 -5.32 -0.01 7.42
CA LEU A 58 -4.61 -0.40 8.64
C LEU A 58 -5.57 -0.77 9.77
N ASP A 59 -6.72 -0.09 9.90
CA ASP A 59 -7.77 -0.48 10.85
C ASP A 59 -8.23 -1.93 10.60
N LYS A 60 -8.38 -2.33 9.33
CA LYS A 60 -8.77 -3.70 8.98
C LYS A 60 -7.66 -4.71 9.24
N VAL A 61 -6.40 -4.34 8.99
CA VAL A 61 -5.25 -5.23 9.28
C VAL A 61 -5.16 -5.52 10.78
N VAL A 62 -5.30 -4.51 11.64
CA VAL A 62 -5.24 -4.69 13.10
C VAL A 62 -6.33 -5.63 13.60
N VAL A 63 -7.58 -5.43 13.14
CA VAL A 63 -8.72 -6.30 13.48
C VAL A 63 -8.45 -7.72 12.98
N ALA A 64 -8.09 -7.87 11.70
CA ALA A 64 -7.85 -9.17 11.08
C ALA A 64 -6.69 -9.96 11.71
N SER A 65 -5.65 -9.28 12.19
CA SER A 65 -4.55 -9.89 12.95
C SER A 65 -5.04 -10.42 14.29
N THR A 66 -5.78 -9.58 15.03
CA THR A 66 -6.36 -9.93 16.34
C THR A 66 -7.26 -11.16 16.21
N ASP A 67 -8.17 -11.16 15.22
CA ASP A 67 -9.11 -12.26 14.97
C ASP A 67 -8.41 -13.59 14.64
N ARG A 68 -7.19 -13.53 14.09
CA ARG A 68 -6.39 -14.70 13.72
C ARG A 68 -5.36 -15.10 14.79
N GLY A 69 -5.33 -14.41 15.93
CA GLY A 69 -4.31 -14.63 16.96
C GLY A 69 -2.88 -14.29 16.51
N ILE A 70 -2.73 -13.44 15.49
CA ILE A 70 -1.44 -12.90 15.07
C ILE A 70 -1.18 -11.62 15.86
N ASP A 71 0.03 -11.46 16.40
CA ASP A 71 0.40 -10.25 17.15
C ASP A 71 0.12 -8.97 16.34
N PRO A 72 -0.80 -8.10 16.80
CA PRO A 72 -1.16 -6.88 16.09
C PRO A 72 -0.24 -5.70 16.42
N ALA A 73 0.81 -5.86 17.26
CA ALA A 73 1.61 -4.74 17.75
C ALA A 73 2.22 -3.88 16.63
N LEU A 74 2.82 -4.52 15.62
CA LEU A 74 3.42 -3.80 14.49
C LEU A 74 2.38 -3.04 13.64
N PRO A 75 1.30 -3.67 13.11
CA PRO A 75 0.30 -2.91 12.36
C PRO A 75 -0.40 -1.85 13.22
N ALA A 76 -0.59 -2.08 14.52
CA ALA A 76 -1.14 -1.08 15.44
C ALA A 76 -0.23 0.14 15.60
N LEU A 77 1.10 -0.06 15.66
CA LEU A 77 2.06 1.04 15.70
C LEU A 77 2.02 1.87 14.42
N VAL A 78 1.98 1.22 13.25
CA VAL A 78 1.89 1.89 11.94
C VAL A 78 0.57 2.65 11.81
N ARG A 79 -0.53 2.05 12.26
CA ARG A 79 -1.85 2.69 12.33
C ARG A 79 -1.82 3.93 13.23
N ALA A 80 -1.21 3.84 14.41
CA ALA A 80 -1.09 4.97 15.33
C ALA A 80 -0.23 6.11 14.75
N ALA A 81 0.86 5.80 14.05
CA ALA A 81 1.68 6.80 13.36
C ALA A 81 0.90 7.50 12.24
N SER A 82 0.11 6.74 11.48
CA SER A 82 -0.75 7.26 10.41
C SER A 82 -1.85 8.17 10.96
N ALA A 83 -2.48 7.78 12.06
CA ALA A 83 -3.49 8.59 12.73
C ALA A 83 -2.93 9.95 13.18
N ARG A 84 -1.72 9.98 13.78
CA ARG A 84 -1.07 11.24 14.16
C ARG A 84 -0.81 12.16 12.97
N ALA A 85 -0.45 11.62 11.82
CA ALA A 85 -0.28 12.42 10.61
C ALA A 85 -1.63 13.01 10.15
N ALA A 86 -2.70 12.20 10.18
CA ALA A 86 -4.05 12.59 9.77
C ALA A 86 -4.67 13.67 10.68
N ASP A 87 -4.22 13.79 11.93
CA ASP A 87 -4.62 14.87 12.82
C ASP A 87 -4.16 16.26 12.35
N THR A 88 -3.13 16.31 11.50
CA THR A 88 -2.45 17.56 11.11
C THR A 88 -2.40 17.81 9.60
N LEU A 89 -2.74 16.81 8.78
CA LEU A 89 -2.63 16.83 7.33
C LEU A 89 -3.96 16.42 6.67
N PRO A 90 -4.27 16.94 5.47
CA PRO A 90 -5.42 16.49 4.69
C PRO A 90 -5.39 14.98 4.40
N GLY A 91 -6.55 14.33 4.38
CA GLY A 91 -6.65 12.88 4.15
C GLY A 91 -6.21 12.42 2.75
N ASP A 92 -6.21 13.31 1.76
CA ASP A 92 -5.72 13.06 0.41
C ASP A 92 -4.20 13.23 0.26
N THR A 93 -3.49 13.63 1.32
CA THR A 93 -2.02 13.64 1.37
C THR A 93 -1.46 12.24 1.16
N ASP A 94 -0.33 12.11 0.48
CA ASP A 94 0.38 10.83 0.36
C ASP A 94 0.83 10.32 1.74
N TRP A 95 0.63 9.03 1.97
CA TRP A 95 0.95 8.33 3.21
C TRP A 95 2.44 8.38 3.57
N ALA A 96 3.34 8.65 2.61
CA ALA A 96 4.75 8.91 2.88
C ALA A 96 4.98 10.07 3.88
N CYS A 97 4.01 10.97 4.07
CA CYS A 97 4.08 12.01 5.09
C CYS A 97 4.24 11.46 6.53
N VAL A 98 3.83 10.21 6.78
CA VAL A 98 3.97 9.55 8.10
C VAL A 98 5.44 9.46 8.53
N PHE A 99 6.37 9.39 7.58
CA PHE A 99 7.82 9.41 7.83
C PHE A 99 8.27 10.62 8.67
N GLU A 100 7.67 11.79 8.46
CA GLU A 100 8.01 13.01 9.19
C GLU A 100 7.82 12.86 10.71
N GLY A 101 6.82 12.09 11.12
CA GLY A 101 6.55 11.80 12.54
C GLY A 101 7.51 10.76 13.16
N LEU A 102 8.38 10.13 12.36
CA LEU A 102 9.36 9.14 12.79
C LEU A 102 10.79 9.69 12.83
N LEU A 103 11.02 10.88 12.26
CA LEU A 103 12.31 11.54 12.31
C LEU A 103 12.67 11.91 13.77
N PRO A 104 13.96 11.84 14.15
CA PRO A 104 14.41 12.34 15.44
C PRO A 104 14.02 13.81 15.59
N ARG A 105 13.48 14.16 16.76
CA ARG A 105 13.33 15.57 17.13
C ARG A 105 14.71 16.08 17.54
N GLY A 106 15.22 17.07 16.81
CA GLY A 106 16.45 17.79 17.17
C GLY A 106 16.32 18.51 18.50
#